data_AF-A0A949P3H7-F1
#
_entry.id   AF-A0A949P3H7-F1
#
_cell.length_a   1.000
_cell.length_b   1.000
_cell.length_c   1.000
_cell.angle_alpha   90.00
_cell.angle_beta   90.00
_cell.angle_gamma   90.00
#
_symmetry.space_group_name_H-M   'P 1'
#
loop_
_entity.id
_entity.type
_entity.pdbx_description
1 polymer ?
#
loop_
_entity_poly.entity_id
_entity_poly.type
_entity_poly.pdbx_seq_one_letter_code
_entity_poly.pdbx_strand_id
1 'polypeptide(L)'
;MPMIVAVILLTVLSYGLFTPMHESVHGSVARFKLLNDFIGRSACFFMGPTSSYTAYRYLHMEHHKHTNDSTDDPDIWSGMGPIVTLPLVWLTTDIYYVLFYSRRMKDRPFKELMTIYIEYAVSIGILITAIMTGYAMEVMVYWVLPTRLAAGLLSLTFNYLPHYPYDETNKTNEYRATRIIEGPEPWTSLSFTLHNYHLIHHLYPQYPFYWYKKCFRALKGELENKGARIAYYWHKEAEQPTPLQSVSTTNPANEALIKVLGELRDFYRGRGRVLEEKERNLLELYYETEILDVVRVVELSSLKEIELPSSLQPIFNDINQLPIPLYDIKGLTLIDTIVISSDKVETTKQLHTVLFQELVHICQFKRLGKSAFISEYMASWTEGGSKNENISIERIAEVLKDRFVCHPETPFKVASYISVPKITATPPVQDSKLTIDSSYADRVISFVGYAQMKNRIMKIYGISEMQERIEPMIVNDALRVCVELLGQYTSNAGMEPGFLIIHEAADGYYLLVDWWTGGNMLHHEVFYKSAITDLNWRSLDDPNIAACVWELEIIYAERNAWIKHVLKCALQPDIHGYLNSIAG
;
A
#
# COMPACT_ATOMS: atom_id res chain seq x y z
N MET A 1 -7.34 -11.25 -48.28
CA MET A 1 -6.42 -11.49 -47.15
C MET A 1 -6.64 -12.93 -46.65
N PRO A 2 -5.60 -13.71 -46.33
CA PRO A 2 -5.78 -15.05 -45.78
C PRO A 2 -6.60 -15.02 -44.48
N MET A 3 -7.49 -16.01 -44.29
CA MET A 3 -8.39 -16.08 -43.13
C MET A 3 -7.65 -15.96 -41.80
N ILE A 4 -6.51 -16.66 -41.66
CA ILE A 4 -5.72 -16.66 -40.42
C ILE A 4 -5.17 -15.26 -40.10
N VAL A 5 -4.76 -14.51 -41.12
CA VAL A 5 -4.26 -13.13 -40.98
C VAL A 5 -5.41 -12.21 -40.57
N ALA A 6 -6.59 -12.40 -41.15
CA ALA A 6 -7.79 -11.66 -40.76
C ALA A 6 -8.14 -11.87 -39.29
N VAL A 7 -8.17 -13.13 -38.83
CA VAL A 7 -8.47 -13.49 -37.45
C VAL A 7 -7.46 -12.85 -36.50
N ILE A 8 -6.16 -12.97 -36.77
CA ILE A 8 -5.11 -12.37 -35.92
C ILE A 8 -5.28 -10.85 -35.83
N LEU A 9 -5.47 -10.17 -36.95
CA LEU A 9 -5.65 -8.72 -36.97
C LEU A 9 -6.91 -8.30 -36.20
N LEU A 10 -8.03 -9.01 -36.41
CA LEU A 10 -9.28 -8.73 -35.71
C LEU A 10 -9.17 -9.01 -34.20
N THR A 11 -8.39 -10.01 -33.79
CA THR A 11 -8.09 -10.26 -32.37
C THR A 11 -7.32 -9.08 -31.77
N VAL A 12 -6.26 -8.61 -32.43
CA VAL A 12 -5.45 -7.47 -31.95
C VAL A 12 -6.28 -6.19 -31.90
N LEU A 13 -7.11 -5.95 -32.91
CA LEU A 13 -8.00 -4.79 -32.95
C LEU A 13 -9.07 -4.88 -31.84
N SER A 14 -9.68 -6.04 -31.63
CA SER A 14 -10.66 -6.25 -30.56
C SER A 14 -10.04 -6.09 -29.18
N TYR A 15 -8.80 -6.58 -29.00
CA TYR A 15 -8.02 -6.35 -27.79
C TYR A 15 -7.76 -4.86 -27.55
N GLY A 16 -7.31 -4.13 -28.59
CA GLY A 16 -7.06 -2.69 -28.50
C GLY A 16 -8.31 -1.83 -28.26
N LEU A 17 -9.50 -2.31 -28.66
CA LEU A 17 -10.78 -1.64 -28.37
C LEU A 17 -11.15 -1.68 -26.88
N PHE A 18 -10.52 -2.54 -26.08
CA PHE A 18 -10.73 -2.55 -24.63
C PHE A 18 -10.42 -1.20 -24.00
N THR A 19 -9.30 -0.57 -24.35
CA THR A 19 -8.88 0.70 -23.76
C THR A 19 -9.91 1.83 -23.92
N PRO A 20 -10.37 2.21 -25.12
CA PRO A 20 -11.40 3.26 -25.25
C PRO A 20 -12.73 2.86 -24.61
N MET A 21 -13.07 1.58 -24.58
CA MET A 21 -14.26 1.08 -23.88
C MET A 21 -14.14 1.28 -22.36
N HIS A 22 -13.05 0.81 -21.78
CA HIS A 22 -12.72 0.87 -20.36
C HIS A 22 -12.61 2.32 -19.86
N GLU A 23 -11.89 3.17 -20.57
CA GLU A 23 -11.76 4.59 -20.22
C GLU A 23 -13.12 5.31 -20.28
N SER A 24 -14.00 4.91 -21.21
CA SER A 24 -15.35 5.47 -21.30
C SER A 24 -16.21 5.13 -20.08
N VAL A 25 -16.00 3.95 -19.46
CA VAL A 25 -16.69 3.56 -18.22
C VAL A 25 -16.42 4.57 -17.09
N HIS A 26 -15.19 5.07 -17.00
CA HIS A 26 -14.77 6.10 -16.04
C HIS A 26 -15.12 7.53 -16.48
N GLY A 27 -15.51 7.72 -17.74
CA GLY A 27 -15.83 9.03 -18.29
C GLY A 27 -14.59 9.85 -18.71
N SER A 28 -13.43 9.22 -18.86
CA SER A 28 -12.15 9.92 -19.12
C SER A 28 -11.89 10.19 -20.61
N VAL A 29 -12.66 9.61 -21.53
CA VAL A 29 -12.43 9.71 -22.99
C VAL A 29 -12.88 11.04 -23.56
N ALA A 30 -14.04 11.56 -23.16
CA ALA A 30 -14.57 12.81 -23.69
C ALA A 30 -15.34 13.61 -22.63
N ARG A 31 -15.21 14.95 -22.70
CA ARG A 31 -15.93 15.88 -21.79
C ARG A 31 -17.45 15.77 -21.91
N PHE A 32 -17.96 15.55 -23.11
CA PHE A 32 -19.39 15.41 -23.35
C PHE A 32 -19.80 13.96 -23.10
N LYS A 33 -20.67 13.75 -22.10
CA LYS A 33 -21.14 12.42 -21.70
C LYS A 33 -21.67 11.58 -22.87
N LEU A 34 -22.43 12.19 -23.79
CA LEU A 34 -22.98 11.49 -24.95
C LEU A 34 -21.90 10.95 -25.88
N LEU A 35 -20.85 11.74 -26.14
CA LEU A 35 -19.73 11.32 -26.99
C LEU A 35 -18.90 10.23 -26.31
N ASN A 36 -18.61 10.38 -25.01
CA ASN A 36 -17.90 9.39 -24.22
C ASN A 36 -18.63 8.04 -24.25
N ASP A 37 -19.93 8.06 -23.93
CA ASP A 37 -20.76 6.87 -23.92
C ASP A 37 -20.94 6.25 -25.32
N PHE A 38 -20.95 7.06 -26.39
CA PHE A 38 -20.98 6.57 -27.76
C PHE A 38 -19.70 5.82 -28.14
N ILE A 39 -18.53 6.38 -27.78
CA ILE A 39 -17.24 5.73 -28.01
C ILE A 39 -17.18 4.40 -27.25
N GLY A 40 -17.55 4.41 -25.96
CA GLY A 40 -17.58 3.22 -25.12
C GLY A 40 -18.50 2.12 -25.64
N ARG A 41 -19.74 2.47 -26.02
CA ARG A 41 -20.70 1.51 -26.61
C ARG A 41 -20.23 0.94 -27.93
N SER A 42 -19.69 1.78 -28.82
CA SER A 42 -19.19 1.35 -30.12
C SER A 42 -18.02 0.39 -29.97
N ALA A 43 -17.06 0.72 -29.11
CA ALA A 43 -15.93 -0.15 -28.82
C ALA A 43 -16.39 -1.49 -28.21
N CYS A 44 -17.26 -1.45 -27.19
CA CYS A 44 -17.78 -2.65 -26.54
C CYS A 44 -18.55 -3.58 -27.50
N PHE A 45 -19.34 -3.02 -28.42
CA PHE A 45 -20.08 -3.80 -29.42
C PHE A 45 -19.16 -4.65 -30.30
N PHE A 46 -18.05 -4.08 -30.76
CA PHE A 46 -17.09 -4.83 -31.58
C PHE A 46 -16.24 -5.82 -30.77
N MET A 47 -16.22 -5.72 -29.45
CA MET A 47 -15.52 -6.65 -28.57
C MET A 47 -16.23 -7.98 -28.35
N GLY A 48 -17.48 -8.13 -28.80
CA GLY A 48 -18.14 -9.44 -28.84
C GLY A 48 -19.67 -9.37 -28.78
N PRO A 49 -20.36 -10.42 -29.23
CA PRO A 49 -21.82 -10.46 -29.26
C PRO A 49 -22.46 -10.51 -27.85
N THR A 50 -21.71 -11.00 -26.86
CA THR A 50 -22.10 -11.12 -25.45
C THR A 50 -21.62 -9.97 -24.58
N SER A 51 -21.02 -8.94 -25.18
CA SER A 51 -20.56 -7.75 -24.48
C SER A 51 -21.65 -6.68 -24.40
N SER A 52 -21.84 -6.10 -23.22
CA SER A 52 -22.72 -4.94 -23.00
C SER A 52 -21.94 -3.87 -22.25
N TYR A 53 -21.84 -2.67 -22.83
CA TYR A 53 -21.16 -1.55 -22.20
C TYR A 53 -21.85 -1.14 -20.90
N THR A 54 -23.18 -1.17 -20.90
CA THR A 54 -23.97 -0.77 -19.73
C THR A 54 -23.81 -1.79 -18.59
N ALA A 55 -23.80 -3.10 -18.89
CA ALA A 55 -23.52 -4.12 -17.89
C ALA A 55 -22.05 -4.07 -17.42
N TYR A 56 -21.10 -3.93 -18.35
CA TYR A 56 -19.68 -3.86 -18.02
C TYR A 56 -19.34 -2.66 -17.14
N ARG A 57 -19.97 -1.50 -17.37
CA ARG A 57 -19.83 -0.34 -16.48
C ARG A 57 -20.18 -0.70 -15.04
N TYR A 58 -21.27 -1.43 -14.80
CA TYR A 58 -21.62 -1.88 -13.46
C TYR A 58 -20.58 -2.86 -12.90
N LEU A 59 -20.24 -3.88 -13.67
CA LEU A 59 -19.29 -4.93 -13.27
C LEU A 59 -17.92 -4.34 -12.91
N HIS A 60 -17.41 -3.41 -13.73
CA HIS A 60 -16.13 -2.76 -13.48
C HIS A 60 -16.15 -1.91 -12.20
N MET A 61 -17.26 -1.21 -11.91
CA MET A 61 -17.38 -0.49 -10.63
C MET A 61 -17.45 -1.43 -9.43
N GLU A 62 -18.11 -2.58 -9.56
CA GLU A 62 -18.10 -3.61 -8.51
C GLU A 62 -16.70 -4.19 -8.31
N HIS A 63 -15.95 -4.41 -9.40
CA HIS A 63 -14.55 -4.85 -9.34
C HIS A 63 -13.66 -3.85 -8.59
N HIS A 64 -13.76 -2.54 -8.88
CA HIS A 64 -13.03 -1.51 -8.13
C HIS A 64 -13.37 -1.52 -6.63
N LYS A 65 -14.66 -1.70 -6.31
CA LYS A 65 -15.16 -1.69 -4.94
C LYS A 65 -14.80 -2.96 -4.15
N HIS A 66 -14.75 -4.10 -4.83
CA HIS A 66 -14.62 -5.42 -4.24
C HIS A 66 -13.41 -6.18 -4.76
N THR A 67 -12.36 -5.51 -5.20
CA THR A 67 -11.21 -6.15 -5.86
C THR A 67 -10.67 -7.33 -5.06
N ASN A 68 -10.54 -8.48 -5.73
CA ASN A 68 -10.17 -9.79 -5.22
C ASN A 68 -11.10 -10.42 -4.17
N ASP A 69 -12.29 -9.86 -3.95
CA ASP A 69 -13.31 -10.50 -3.10
C ASP A 69 -13.82 -11.78 -3.78
N SER A 70 -13.88 -12.87 -3.03
CA SER A 70 -14.24 -14.19 -3.56
C SER A 70 -15.70 -14.31 -4.04
N THR A 71 -16.56 -13.38 -3.66
CA THR A 71 -18.00 -13.42 -3.92
C THR A 71 -18.49 -12.23 -4.75
N ASP A 72 -17.98 -11.04 -4.45
CA ASP A 72 -18.49 -9.78 -5.01
C ASP A 72 -17.60 -9.17 -6.10
N ASP A 73 -16.41 -9.72 -6.35
CA ASP A 73 -15.61 -9.34 -7.52
C ASP A 73 -16.03 -10.14 -8.77
N PRO A 74 -16.48 -9.50 -9.87
CA PRO A 74 -16.73 -10.21 -11.12
C PRO A 74 -15.47 -10.74 -11.80
N ASP A 75 -14.28 -10.21 -11.50
CA ASP A 75 -13.04 -10.57 -12.19
C ASP A 75 -12.30 -11.73 -11.51
N ILE A 76 -12.66 -12.07 -10.26
CA ILE A 76 -12.09 -13.20 -9.51
C ILE A 76 -12.17 -14.51 -10.29
N TRP A 77 -13.18 -14.65 -11.15
CA TRP A 77 -13.37 -15.76 -12.08
C TRP A 77 -12.10 -16.11 -12.87
N SER A 78 -11.30 -15.11 -13.21
CA SER A 78 -10.07 -15.28 -14.02
C SER A 78 -8.96 -16.00 -13.27
N GLY A 79 -9.04 -16.05 -11.93
CA GLY A 79 -8.13 -16.77 -11.04
C GLY A 79 -8.71 -18.05 -10.45
N MET A 80 -9.96 -18.41 -10.78
CA MET A 80 -10.63 -19.59 -10.21
C MET A 80 -10.30 -20.86 -11.00
N GLY A 81 -9.78 -21.86 -10.28
CA GLY A 81 -9.58 -23.22 -10.79
C GLY A 81 -8.13 -23.56 -11.15
N PRO A 82 -7.87 -24.79 -11.65
CA PRO A 82 -6.53 -25.22 -11.99
C PRO A 82 -5.88 -24.36 -13.08
N ILE A 83 -4.59 -24.07 -12.95
CA ILE A 83 -3.85 -23.20 -13.91
C ILE A 83 -3.96 -23.69 -15.36
N VAL A 84 -4.06 -25.00 -15.56
CA VAL A 84 -4.19 -25.64 -16.88
C VAL A 84 -5.54 -25.37 -17.56
N THR A 85 -6.59 -25.09 -16.79
CA THR A 85 -7.92 -24.80 -17.34
C THR A 85 -8.17 -23.31 -17.56
N LEU A 86 -7.39 -22.44 -16.92
CA LEU A 86 -7.57 -20.99 -16.99
C LEU A 86 -7.59 -20.44 -18.43
N PRO A 87 -6.75 -20.89 -19.38
CA PRO A 87 -6.84 -20.41 -20.76
C PRO A 87 -8.20 -20.62 -21.43
N LEU A 88 -8.93 -21.69 -21.08
CA LEU A 88 -10.29 -21.93 -21.58
C LEU A 88 -11.31 -21.06 -20.85
N VAL A 89 -11.14 -20.88 -19.53
CA VAL A 89 -11.97 -19.99 -18.70
C VAL A 89 -11.93 -18.56 -19.25
N TRP A 90 -10.74 -18.07 -19.57
CA TRP A 90 -10.49 -16.72 -20.08
C TRP A 90 -11.19 -16.41 -21.41
N LEU A 91 -11.44 -17.40 -22.26
CA LEU A 91 -12.21 -17.22 -23.51
C LEU A 91 -13.71 -16.95 -23.26
N THR A 92 -14.17 -17.11 -22.02
CA THR A 92 -15.60 -17.06 -21.64
C THR A 92 -15.91 -16.04 -20.54
N THR A 93 -14.97 -15.17 -20.19
CA THR A 93 -15.12 -14.18 -19.11
C THR A 93 -16.35 -13.29 -19.26
N ASP A 94 -16.64 -12.82 -20.47
CA ASP A 94 -17.82 -12.02 -20.75
C ASP A 94 -19.14 -12.80 -20.66
N ILE A 95 -19.13 -14.12 -20.91
CA ILE A 95 -20.28 -14.99 -20.63
C ILE A 95 -20.51 -15.08 -19.11
N TYR A 96 -19.41 -15.24 -18.35
CA TYR A 96 -19.49 -15.20 -16.89
C TYR A 96 -20.03 -13.86 -16.38
N TYR A 97 -19.64 -12.74 -16.98
CA TYR A 97 -20.19 -11.41 -16.68
C TYR A 97 -21.71 -11.33 -16.87
N VAL A 98 -22.27 -11.95 -17.92
CA VAL A 98 -23.74 -12.06 -18.07
C VAL A 98 -24.34 -12.80 -16.89
N LEU A 99 -23.75 -13.93 -16.48
CA LEU A 99 -24.22 -14.71 -15.33
C LEU A 99 -24.11 -13.93 -14.02
N PHE A 100 -22.98 -13.26 -13.77
CA PHE A 100 -22.74 -12.45 -12.59
C PHE A 100 -23.74 -11.30 -12.49
N TYR A 101 -23.97 -10.58 -13.60
CA TYR A 101 -24.94 -9.49 -13.67
C TYR A 101 -26.37 -10.02 -13.46
N SER A 102 -26.73 -11.15 -14.09
CA SER A 102 -28.07 -11.72 -14.03
C SER A 102 -28.55 -12.01 -12.60
N ARG A 103 -27.63 -12.42 -11.72
CA ARG A 103 -27.92 -12.69 -10.30
C ARG A 103 -28.25 -11.43 -9.50
N ARG A 104 -27.86 -10.25 -10.01
CA ARG A 104 -28.02 -8.95 -9.35
C ARG A 104 -29.06 -8.04 -10.03
N MET A 105 -29.68 -8.49 -11.13
CA MET A 105 -30.65 -7.69 -11.92
C MET A 105 -31.85 -7.15 -11.13
N LYS A 106 -32.29 -7.87 -10.08
CA LYS A 106 -33.49 -7.50 -9.30
C LYS A 106 -33.37 -6.12 -8.64
N ASP A 107 -32.15 -5.73 -8.29
CA ASP A 107 -31.87 -4.49 -7.57
C ASP A 107 -31.36 -3.38 -8.52
N ARG A 108 -31.43 -3.59 -9.84
CA ARG A 108 -30.90 -2.66 -10.84
C ARG A 108 -31.97 -1.70 -11.39
N PRO A 109 -31.61 -0.47 -11.75
CA PRO A 109 -32.55 0.48 -12.34
C PRO A 109 -33.15 -0.05 -13.65
N PHE A 110 -34.46 0.13 -13.84
CA PHE A 110 -35.17 -0.31 -15.05
C PHE A 110 -34.55 0.21 -16.35
N LYS A 111 -34.10 1.47 -16.39
CA LYS A 111 -33.44 2.06 -17.56
C LYS A 111 -32.11 1.38 -17.91
N GLU A 112 -31.36 0.93 -16.90
CA GLU A 112 -30.12 0.17 -17.09
C GLU A 112 -30.43 -1.17 -17.77
N LEU A 113 -31.41 -1.91 -17.22
CA LEU A 113 -31.86 -3.19 -17.76
C LEU A 113 -32.37 -3.07 -19.20
N MET A 114 -33.23 -2.07 -19.49
CA MET A 114 -33.71 -1.84 -20.86
C MET A 114 -32.55 -1.59 -21.83
N THR A 115 -31.55 -0.81 -21.42
CA THR A 115 -30.39 -0.51 -22.28
C THR A 115 -29.59 -1.77 -22.56
N ILE A 116 -29.34 -2.61 -21.54
CA ILE A 116 -28.65 -3.89 -21.67
C ILE A 116 -29.43 -4.83 -22.60
N TYR A 117 -30.75 -4.94 -22.45
CA TYR A 117 -31.56 -5.77 -23.33
C TYR A 117 -31.54 -5.29 -24.78
N ILE A 118 -31.55 -3.97 -25.02
CA ILE A 118 -31.42 -3.41 -26.38
C ILE A 118 -30.03 -3.74 -26.96
N GLU A 119 -28.96 -3.55 -26.18
CA GLU A 119 -27.59 -3.89 -26.60
C GLU A 119 -27.49 -5.37 -27.01
N TYR A 120 -28.02 -6.31 -26.20
CA TYR A 120 -28.03 -7.73 -26.57
C TYR A 120 -28.98 -8.06 -27.72
N ALA A 121 -30.16 -7.43 -27.81
CA ALA A 121 -31.10 -7.68 -28.89
C ALA A 121 -30.52 -7.29 -30.25
N VAL A 122 -29.73 -6.21 -30.31
CA VAL A 122 -29.00 -5.82 -31.53
C VAL A 122 -27.97 -6.88 -31.90
N SER A 123 -27.12 -7.30 -30.96
CA SER A 123 -26.10 -8.34 -31.23
C SER A 123 -26.72 -9.66 -31.67
N ILE A 124 -27.76 -10.14 -30.96
CA ILE A 124 -28.49 -11.36 -31.30
C ILE A 124 -29.20 -11.23 -32.65
N GLY A 125 -29.82 -10.08 -32.93
CA GLY A 125 -30.46 -9.80 -34.21
C GLY A 125 -29.49 -9.89 -35.39
N ILE A 126 -28.26 -9.40 -35.22
CA ILE A 126 -27.19 -9.53 -36.23
C ILE A 126 -26.79 -10.99 -36.43
N LEU A 127 -26.59 -11.74 -35.34
CA LEU A 127 -26.26 -13.16 -35.42
C LEU A 127 -27.36 -13.96 -36.15
N ILE A 128 -28.63 -13.75 -35.78
CA ILE A 128 -29.78 -14.41 -36.42
C ILE A 128 -29.86 -14.03 -37.90
N THR A 129 -29.71 -12.74 -38.22
CA THR A 129 -29.76 -12.26 -39.61
C THR A 129 -28.65 -12.90 -40.44
N ALA A 130 -27.42 -12.98 -39.91
CA ALA A 130 -26.30 -13.62 -40.59
C ALA A 130 -26.57 -15.11 -40.84
N ILE A 131 -27.13 -15.82 -39.86
CA ILE A 131 -27.53 -17.24 -40.03
C ILE A 131 -28.58 -17.38 -41.12
N MET A 132 -29.65 -16.56 -41.08
CA MET A 132 -30.76 -16.62 -42.04
C MET A 132 -30.34 -16.24 -43.47
N THR A 133 -29.31 -15.42 -43.61
CA THR A 133 -28.80 -14.96 -44.92
C THR A 133 -27.61 -15.77 -45.43
N GLY A 134 -27.21 -16.84 -44.71
CA GLY A 134 -26.13 -17.75 -45.12
C GLY A 134 -24.72 -17.30 -44.72
N TYR A 135 -24.57 -16.22 -43.96
CA TYR A 135 -23.30 -15.66 -43.48
C TYR A 135 -22.87 -16.14 -42.08
N ALA A 136 -23.37 -17.30 -41.65
CA ALA A 136 -23.09 -17.84 -40.32
C ALA A 136 -21.58 -18.04 -40.09
N MET A 137 -20.87 -18.60 -41.07
CA MET A 137 -19.44 -18.87 -40.96
C MET A 137 -18.61 -17.59 -40.90
N GLU A 138 -18.98 -16.59 -41.68
CA GLU A 138 -18.33 -15.29 -41.75
C GLU A 138 -18.41 -14.58 -40.40
N VAL A 139 -19.60 -14.55 -39.78
CA VAL A 139 -19.77 -13.96 -38.45
C VAL A 139 -19.02 -14.76 -37.37
N MET A 140 -19.03 -16.09 -37.45
CA MET A 140 -18.29 -16.92 -36.50
C MET A 140 -16.78 -16.71 -36.60
N VAL A 141 -16.23 -16.61 -37.81
CA VAL A 141 -14.78 -16.48 -38.05
C VAL A 141 -14.28 -15.05 -37.88
N TYR A 142 -15.06 -14.03 -38.27
CA TYR A 142 -14.60 -12.64 -38.28
C TYR A 142 -15.14 -11.78 -37.11
N TRP A 143 -16.07 -12.28 -36.32
CA TRP A 143 -16.54 -11.56 -35.12
C TRP A 143 -16.45 -12.42 -33.86
N VAL A 144 -17.04 -13.62 -33.84
CA VAL A 144 -17.06 -14.45 -32.62
C VAL A 144 -15.67 -14.95 -32.25
N LEU A 145 -14.97 -15.65 -33.16
CA LEU A 145 -13.67 -16.24 -32.88
C LEU A 145 -12.60 -15.20 -32.45
N PRO A 146 -12.38 -14.08 -33.16
CA PRO A 146 -11.37 -13.11 -32.78
C PRO A 146 -11.66 -12.45 -31.43
N THR A 147 -12.94 -12.22 -31.12
CA THR A 147 -13.35 -11.66 -29.83
C THR A 147 -13.19 -12.65 -28.67
N ARG A 148 -13.36 -13.96 -28.90
CA ARG A 148 -13.00 -14.98 -27.90
C ARG A 148 -11.51 -14.95 -27.59
N LEU A 149 -10.67 -14.90 -28.62
CA LEU A 149 -9.22 -14.83 -28.45
C LEU A 149 -8.79 -13.53 -27.74
N ALA A 150 -9.43 -12.41 -28.08
CA ALA A 150 -9.20 -11.13 -27.40
C ALA A 150 -9.63 -11.18 -25.93
N ALA A 151 -10.78 -11.77 -25.60
CA ALA A 151 -11.21 -11.99 -24.22
C ALA A 151 -10.22 -12.87 -23.43
N GLY A 152 -9.63 -13.87 -24.09
CA GLY A 152 -8.53 -14.67 -23.55
C GLY A 152 -7.32 -13.82 -23.15
N LEU A 153 -6.85 -12.97 -24.07
CA LEU A 153 -5.72 -12.07 -23.83
C LEU A 153 -6.04 -11.02 -22.76
N LEU A 154 -7.24 -10.45 -22.77
CA LEU A 154 -7.68 -9.48 -21.77
C LEU A 154 -7.73 -10.11 -20.37
N SER A 155 -8.36 -11.27 -20.23
CA SER A 155 -8.40 -11.97 -18.93
C SER A 155 -7.00 -12.27 -18.41
N LEU A 156 -6.06 -12.68 -19.29
CA LEU A 156 -4.67 -12.87 -18.90
C LEU A 156 -4.00 -11.56 -18.44
N THR A 157 -4.11 -10.49 -19.24
CA THR A 157 -3.33 -9.26 -19.04
C THR A 157 -3.98 -8.24 -18.09
N PHE A 158 -5.28 -8.32 -17.85
CA PHE A 158 -6.01 -7.38 -16.99
C PHE A 158 -6.56 -8.04 -15.75
N ASN A 159 -7.14 -9.23 -15.87
CA ASN A 159 -7.88 -9.83 -14.76
C ASN A 159 -7.03 -10.84 -13.96
N TYR A 160 -6.02 -11.45 -14.60
CA TYR A 160 -5.15 -12.46 -13.98
C TYR A 160 -3.82 -11.90 -13.53
N LEU A 161 -2.94 -11.49 -14.45
CA LEU A 161 -1.59 -11.07 -14.10
C LEU A 161 -1.55 -9.88 -13.11
N PRO A 162 -2.42 -8.86 -13.22
CA PRO A 162 -2.42 -7.75 -12.26
C PRO A 162 -2.97 -8.10 -10.87
N HIS A 163 -3.73 -9.20 -10.73
CA HIS A 163 -4.46 -9.54 -9.50
C HIS A 163 -3.89 -10.76 -8.78
N TYR A 164 -3.19 -11.65 -9.48
CA TYR A 164 -2.47 -12.75 -8.87
C TYR A 164 -1.62 -12.23 -7.69
N PRO A 165 -1.46 -12.95 -6.58
CA PRO A 165 -2.08 -14.24 -6.24
C PRO A 165 -3.47 -14.16 -5.58
N TYR A 166 -4.17 -13.01 -5.63
CA TYR A 166 -5.51 -12.80 -5.04
C TYR A 166 -5.59 -12.95 -3.51
N ASP A 167 -4.48 -12.72 -2.83
CA ASP A 167 -4.33 -12.85 -1.36
C ASP A 167 -4.71 -11.58 -0.59
N GLU A 168 -4.81 -10.44 -1.25
CA GLU A 168 -5.22 -9.17 -0.64
C GLU A 168 -6.37 -8.54 -1.43
N THR A 169 -7.32 -7.95 -0.70
CA THR A 169 -8.46 -7.22 -1.28
C THR A 169 -8.23 -5.71 -1.19
N ASN A 170 -8.96 -4.93 -1.97
CA ASN A 170 -8.89 -3.46 -1.87
C ASN A 170 -9.25 -2.96 -0.45
N LYS A 171 -10.17 -3.64 0.24
CA LYS A 171 -10.57 -3.33 1.63
C LYS A 171 -9.46 -3.58 2.66
N THR A 172 -8.61 -4.58 2.42
CA THR A 172 -7.52 -4.93 3.33
C THR A 172 -6.27 -4.12 3.02
N ASN A 173 -5.94 -3.95 1.73
CA ASN A 173 -4.80 -3.18 1.28
C ASN A 173 -4.93 -2.79 -0.21
N GLU A 174 -5.32 -1.54 -0.45
CA GLU A 174 -5.48 -0.99 -1.79
C GLU A 174 -4.17 -1.01 -2.62
N TYR A 175 -2.99 -0.94 -1.97
CA TYR A 175 -1.69 -0.94 -2.64
C TYR A 175 -1.21 -2.33 -3.06
N ARG A 176 -1.84 -3.38 -2.54
CA ARG A 176 -1.45 -4.78 -2.77
C ARG A 176 -2.54 -5.63 -3.40
N ALA A 177 -3.78 -5.14 -3.47
CA ALA A 177 -4.86 -5.79 -4.18
C ALA A 177 -4.55 -5.99 -5.68
N THR A 178 -3.82 -5.07 -6.28
CA THR A 178 -3.34 -5.19 -7.66
C THR A 178 -1.87 -4.82 -7.76
N ARG A 179 -1.25 -5.05 -8.92
CA ARG A 179 0.18 -4.79 -9.13
C ARG A 179 0.48 -3.89 -10.32
N ILE A 180 1.67 -3.33 -10.29
CA ILE A 180 2.37 -2.72 -11.43
C ILE A 180 3.31 -3.78 -12.02
N ILE A 181 3.31 -3.92 -13.33
CA ILE A 181 4.17 -4.83 -14.08
C ILE A 181 5.11 -3.99 -14.94
N GLU A 182 6.35 -3.87 -14.50
CA GLU A 182 7.45 -3.26 -15.24
C GLU A 182 8.13 -4.31 -16.14
N GLY A 183 8.70 -3.86 -17.25
CA GLY A 183 9.37 -4.75 -18.21
C GLY A 183 10.00 -3.99 -19.38
N PRO A 184 10.52 -4.71 -20.39
CA PRO A 184 11.12 -4.12 -21.56
C PRO A 184 10.12 -3.25 -22.35
N GLU A 185 10.38 -1.95 -22.35
CA GLU A 185 9.60 -0.98 -23.11
C GLU A 185 10.05 -0.94 -24.59
N PRO A 186 9.14 -0.70 -25.55
CA PRO A 186 7.71 -0.42 -25.39
C PRO A 186 6.83 -1.67 -25.29
N TRP A 187 7.40 -2.87 -25.42
CA TRP A 187 6.67 -4.13 -25.59
C TRP A 187 5.75 -4.45 -24.42
N THR A 188 6.20 -4.23 -23.18
CA THR A 188 5.38 -4.37 -21.97
C THR A 188 4.15 -3.46 -22.03
N SER A 189 4.35 -2.14 -22.18
CA SER A 189 3.26 -1.18 -22.28
C SER A 189 2.32 -1.45 -23.46
N LEU A 190 2.83 -1.89 -24.62
CA LEU A 190 1.99 -2.26 -25.76
C LEU A 190 1.14 -3.51 -25.47
N SER A 191 1.74 -4.52 -24.83
CA SER A 191 1.08 -5.80 -24.54
C SER A 191 -0.02 -5.70 -23.50
N PHE A 192 -0.02 -4.63 -22.68
CA PHE A 192 -1.06 -4.34 -21.69
C PHE A 192 -1.87 -3.09 -22.05
N THR A 193 -1.61 -2.45 -23.19
CA THR A 193 -2.20 -1.14 -23.55
C THR A 193 -2.05 -0.07 -22.45
N LEU A 194 -0.86 0.02 -21.84
CA LEU A 194 -0.48 0.87 -20.69
C LEU A 194 -1.16 0.51 -19.35
N HIS A 195 -1.99 -0.53 -19.30
CA HIS A 195 -2.57 -1.03 -18.06
C HIS A 195 -1.66 -2.03 -17.33
N ASN A 196 -0.39 -2.14 -17.75
CA ASN A 196 0.64 -2.74 -16.92
C ASN A 196 0.88 -1.90 -15.64
N TYR A 197 0.37 -0.67 -15.60
CA TYR A 197 0.24 0.16 -14.41
C TYR A 197 -1.15 -0.01 -13.74
N HIS A 198 -1.69 -1.22 -13.69
CA HIS A 198 -3.05 -1.50 -13.23
C HIS A 198 -3.33 -0.97 -11.81
N LEU A 199 -2.35 -1.02 -10.91
CA LEU A 199 -2.49 -0.42 -9.58
C LEU A 199 -2.75 1.10 -9.63
N ILE A 200 -2.09 1.84 -10.53
CA ILE A 200 -2.37 3.27 -10.70
C ILE A 200 -3.80 3.49 -11.15
N HIS A 201 -4.32 2.60 -11.99
CA HIS A 201 -5.70 2.65 -12.43
C HIS A 201 -6.68 2.47 -11.25
N HIS A 202 -6.42 1.52 -10.34
CA HIS A 202 -7.25 1.33 -9.15
C HIS A 202 -7.18 2.50 -8.15
N LEU A 203 -5.99 3.06 -7.95
CA LEU A 203 -5.81 4.20 -7.04
C LEU A 203 -6.34 5.52 -7.63
N TYR A 204 -6.23 5.71 -8.94
CA TYR A 204 -6.58 6.95 -9.64
C TYR A 204 -7.37 6.69 -10.93
N PRO A 205 -8.58 6.11 -10.87
CA PRO A 205 -9.34 5.67 -12.04
C PRO A 205 -9.80 6.83 -12.96
N GLN A 206 -9.74 8.07 -12.47
CA GLN A 206 -10.10 9.26 -13.24
C GLN A 206 -8.99 9.73 -14.19
N TYR A 207 -7.76 9.26 -13.99
CA TYR A 207 -6.66 9.61 -14.88
C TYR A 207 -6.75 8.82 -16.18
N PRO A 208 -6.52 9.48 -17.33
CA PRO A 208 -6.55 8.77 -18.59
C PRO A 208 -5.36 7.81 -18.69
N PHE A 209 -5.55 6.67 -19.35
CA PHE A 209 -4.54 5.60 -19.42
C PHE A 209 -3.14 6.03 -19.90
N TYR A 210 -3.06 7.03 -20.77
CA TYR A 210 -1.77 7.57 -21.26
C TYR A 210 -1.00 8.40 -20.21
N TRP A 211 -1.57 8.65 -19.04
CA TRP A 211 -0.88 9.26 -17.89
C TRP A 211 -0.39 8.25 -16.86
N TYR A 212 -0.86 7.00 -16.87
CA TYR A 212 -0.51 6.02 -15.82
C TYR A 212 1.00 5.89 -15.60
N LYS A 213 1.79 5.79 -16.68
CA LYS A 213 3.26 5.73 -16.60
C LYS A 213 3.88 6.97 -15.96
N LYS A 214 3.34 8.16 -16.22
CA LYS A 214 3.81 9.43 -15.63
C LYS A 214 3.44 9.50 -14.15
N CYS A 215 2.21 9.12 -13.80
CA CYS A 215 1.74 9.05 -12.42
C CYS A 215 2.58 8.06 -11.60
N PHE A 216 2.83 6.86 -12.14
CA PHE A 216 3.73 5.90 -11.50
C PHE A 216 5.12 6.48 -11.24
N ARG A 217 5.75 7.11 -12.25
CA ARG A 217 7.08 7.72 -12.08
C ARG A 217 7.10 8.80 -11.00
N ALA A 218 6.05 9.60 -10.90
CA ALA A 218 5.93 10.65 -9.89
C ALA A 218 5.71 10.08 -8.48
N LEU A 219 4.98 8.97 -8.36
CA LEU A 219 4.57 8.39 -7.09
C LEU A 219 5.40 7.16 -6.67
N LYS A 220 6.41 6.75 -7.45
CA LYS A 220 7.13 5.48 -7.24
C LYS A 220 7.66 5.33 -5.82
N GLY A 221 8.28 6.38 -5.26
CA GLY A 221 8.79 6.34 -3.89
C GLY A 221 7.69 6.20 -2.82
N GLU A 222 6.54 6.86 -3.01
CA GLU A 222 5.40 6.73 -2.10
C GLU A 222 4.77 5.34 -2.18
N LEU A 223 4.58 4.83 -3.39
CA LEU A 223 4.06 3.48 -3.65
C LEU A 223 4.96 2.41 -3.02
N GLU A 224 6.28 2.55 -3.19
CA GLU A 224 7.27 1.70 -2.52
C GLU A 224 7.14 1.81 -0.98
N ASN A 225 7.04 3.00 -0.41
CA ASN A 225 6.88 3.16 1.05
C ASN A 225 5.58 2.56 1.59
N LYS A 226 4.52 2.57 0.80
CA LYS A 226 3.20 1.99 1.14
C LYS A 226 3.10 0.48 0.87
N GLY A 227 4.19 -0.15 0.44
CA GLY A 227 4.23 -1.59 0.23
C GLY A 227 3.58 -2.06 -1.08
N ALA A 228 3.45 -1.16 -2.06
CA ALA A 228 2.79 -1.45 -3.34
C ALA A 228 3.43 -2.61 -4.08
N ARG A 229 2.61 -3.45 -4.72
CA ARG A 229 3.11 -4.56 -5.54
C ARG A 229 3.64 -4.04 -6.86
N ILE A 230 4.97 -4.03 -6.98
CA ILE A 230 5.68 -3.70 -8.22
C ILE A 230 6.49 -4.94 -8.63
N ALA A 231 6.15 -5.52 -9.77
CA ALA A 231 6.77 -6.72 -10.30
C ALA A 231 7.48 -6.41 -11.62
N TYR A 232 8.61 -7.08 -11.88
CA TYR A 232 9.26 -7.07 -13.20
C TYR A 232 9.02 -8.41 -13.88
N TYR A 233 8.71 -8.44 -15.18
CA TYR A 233 8.26 -9.58 -16.02
C TYR A 233 8.85 -11.00 -15.72
N TRP A 234 10.03 -11.09 -15.10
CA TRP A 234 10.78 -12.34 -14.88
C TRP A 234 11.16 -12.59 -13.41
N HIS A 235 10.80 -11.70 -12.50
CA HIS A 235 11.11 -11.83 -11.08
C HIS A 235 9.80 -11.94 -10.28
N LYS A 236 9.84 -12.67 -9.16
CA LYS A 236 8.82 -12.58 -8.11
C LYS A 236 8.58 -11.10 -7.79
N GLU A 237 7.40 -10.78 -7.22
CA GLU A 237 7.15 -9.46 -6.64
C GLU A 237 8.43 -8.93 -5.99
N ALA A 238 8.74 -7.65 -6.18
CA ALA A 238 9.70 -7.02 -5.30
C ALA A 238 9.09 -7.11 -3.89
N GLU A 239 9.35 -8.22 -3.20
CA GLU A 239 9.02 -8.36 -1.80
C GLU A 239 9.66 -7.16 -1.15
N GLN A 240 8.82 -6.32 -0.53
CA GLN A 240 9.29 -5.32 0.41
C GLN A 240 10.34 -6.02 1.26
N PRO A 241 11.59 -5.53 1.27
CA PRO A 241 12.65 -6.21 1.97
C PRO A 241 12.17 -6.45 3.39
N THR A 242 11.95 -7.72 3.75
CA THR A 242 11.46 -8.07 5.07
C THR A 242 12.43 -7.43 6.05
N PRO A 243 11.95 -6.55 6.95
CA PRO A 243 12.85 -5.87 7.86
C PRO A 243 13.68 -6.92 8.60
N LEU A 244 15.00 -6.81 8.50
CA LEU A 244 15.91 -7.77 9.09
C LEU A 244 15.65 -7.79 10.60
N GLN A 245 15.17 -8.93 11.11
CA GLN A 245 14.92 -9.08 12.53
C GLN A 245 16.24 -9.35 13.23
N SER A 246 16.53 -8.62 14.31
CA SER A 246 17.72 -8.91 15.10
C SER A 246 17.52 -10.23 15.85
N VAL A 247 18.01 -11.34 15.30
CA VAL A 247 18.02 -12.62 16.02
C VAL A 247 19.17 -12.61 17.02
N SER A 248 18.83 -12.38 18.27
CA SER A 248 19.71 -12.48 19.44
C SER A 248 19.80 -13.93 19.89
N THR A 249 20.48 -14.79 19.13
CA THR A 249 20.89 -16.12 19.62
C THR A 249 22.40 -16.26 19.47
N THR A 250 23.09 -16.46 20.59
CA THR A 250 24.53 -16.74 20.64
C THR A 250 24.75 -18.19 20.22
N ASN A 251 25.07 -18.40 18.94
CA ASN A 251 25.50 -19.68 18.40
C ASN A 251 27.05 -19.70 18.32
N PRO A 252 27.75 -20.70 18.92
CA PRO A 252 29.20 -20.81 18.86
C PRO A 252 29.79 -20.78 17.44
N ALA A 253 29.05 -21.31 16.44
CA ALA A 253 29.47 -21.25 15.04
C ALA A 253 29.46 -19.82 14.48
N ASN A 254 28.49 -19.00 14.88
CA ASN A 254 28.39 -17.60 14.46
C ASN A 254 29.54 -16.78 15.06
N GLU A 255 29.90 -17.02 16.32
CA GLU A 255 31.04 -16.36 16.97
C GLU A 255 32.37 -16.70 16.29
N ALA A 256 32.57 -17.97 15.94
CA ALA A 256 33.75 -18.41 15.21
C ALA A 256 33.82 -17.77 13.81
N LEU A 257 32.70 -17.67 13.09
CA LEU A 257 32.63 -17.02 11.78
C LEU A 257 32.89 -15.50 11.86
N ILE A 258 32.36 -14.82 12.87
CA ILE A 258 32.64 -13.39 13.12
C ILE A 258 34.13 -13.17 13.37
N LYS A 259 34.78 -14.07 14.11
CA LYS A 259 36.23 -14.02 14.35
C LYS A 259 37.02 -14.20 13.05
N VAL A 260 36.67 -15.21 12.25
CA VAL A 260 37.29 -15.46 10.93
C VAL A 260 37.15 -14.25 10.01
N LEU A 261 35.96 -13.67 9.91
CA LEU A 261 35.72 -12.46 9.11
C LEU A 261 36.53 -11.27 9.60
N GLY A 262 36.69 -11.11 10.91
CA GLY A 262 37.52 -10.06 11.51
C GLY A 262 39.00 -10.21 11.15
N GLU A 263 39.56 -11.41 11.31
CA GLU A 263 40.97 -11.68 11.00
C GLU A 263 41.26 -11.57 9.50
N LEU A 264 40.36 -12.06 8.63
CA LEU A 264 40.46 -11.87 7.18
C LEU A 264 40.37 -10.40 6.79
N ARG A 265 39.43 -9.66 7.39
CA ARG A 265 39.32 -8.21 7.19
C ARG A 265 40.63 -7.52 7.54
N ASP A 266 41.21 -7.79 8.70
CA ASP A 266 42.44 -7.12 9.14
C ASP A 266 43.63 -7.44 8.25
N PHE A 267 43.72 -8.69 7.77
CA PHE A 267 44.75 -9.14 6.83
C PHE A 267 44.66 -8.43 5.47
N TYR A 268 43.47 -8.35 4.89
CA TYR A 268 43.27 -7.79 3.55
C TYR A 268 43.16 -6.27 3.54
N ARG A 269 42.64 -5.65 4.60
CA ARG A 269 42.42 -4.21 4.66
C ARG A 269 43.69 -3.39 4.43
N GLY A 270 44.83 -3.85 4.96
CA GLY A 270 46.13 -3.20 4.76
C GLY A 270 46.63 -3.23 3.30
N ARG A 271 46.10 -4.16 2.49
CA ARG A 271 46.41 -4.32 1.06
C ARG A 271 45.40 -3.60 0.16
N GLY A 272 44.31 -3.10 0.73
CA GLY A 272 43.20 -2.51 -0.02
C GLY A 272 43.42 -1.05 -0.39
N ARG A 273 43.03 -0.70 -1.61
CA ARG A 273 42.95 0.69 -2.07
C ARG A 273 41.66 1.35 -1.56
N VAL A 274 41.65 2.67 -1.52
CA VAL A 274 40.40 3.44 -1.42
C VAL A 274 39.65 3.39 -2.77
N LEU A 275 38.37 3.78 -2.77
CA LEU A 275 37.62 3.96 -4.01
C LEU A 275 38.30 5.02 -4.89
N GLU A 276 38.37 4.75 -6.19
CA GLU A 276 38.81 5.72 -7.17
C GLU A 276 37.81 6.88 -7.27
N GLU A 277 38.25 8.04 -7.74
CA GLU A 277 37.41 9.24 -7.84
C GLU A 277 36.14 9.00 -8.67
N LYS A 278 36.25 8.24 -9.78
CA LYS A 278 35.10 7.89 -10.63
C LYS A 278 34.11 6.94 -9.95
N GLU A 279 34.63 5.95 -9.21
CA GLU A 279 33.81 5.01 -8.43
C GLU A 279 33.07 5.76 -7.33
N ARG A 280 33.78 6.64 -6.61
CA ARG A 280 33.24 7.45 -5.53
C ARG A 280 32.12 8.39 -6.01
N ASN A 281 32.36 9.13 -7.09
CA ASN A 281 31.37 10.07 -7.65
C ASN A 281 30.10 9.34 -8.16
N LEU A 282 30.24 8.10 -8.60
CA LEU A 282 29.08 7.28 -8.98
C LEU A 282 28.29 6.83 -7.73
N LEU A 283 29.01 6.37 -6.71
CA LEU A 283 28.43 5.72 -5.53
C LEU A 283 27.90 6.72 -4.48
N GLU A 284 28.39 7.96 -4.44
CA GLU A 284 27.90 9.00 -3.51
C GLU A 284 26.42 9.34 -3.71
N LEU A 285 25.89 9.10 -4.91
CA LEU A 285 24.47 9.25 -5.21
C LEU A 285 23.63 8.25 -4.40
N TYR A 286 24.20 7.10 -4.02
CA TYR A 286 23.50 5.98 -3.41
C TYR A 286 23.86 5.71 -1.94
N TYR A 287 25.07 6.06 -1.53
CA TYR A 287 25.61 5.78 -0.21
C TYR A 287 25.91 7.06 0.58
N GLU A 288 26.02 6.94 1.90
CA GLU A 288 26.56 8.00 2.76
C GLU A 288 28.09 8.08 2.62
N THR A 289 28.62 9.31 2.70
CA THR A 289 30.07 9.56 2.62
C THR A 289 30.86 8.76 3.65
N GLU A 290 30.31 8.59 4.85
CA GLU A 290 30.95 7.81 5.93
C GLU A 290 31.23 6.34 5.54
N ILE A 291 30.37 5.72 4.73
CA ILE A 291 30.60 4.35 4.22
C ILE A 291 31.73 4.38 3.18
N LEU A 292 31.66 5.34 2.26
CA LEU A 292 32.60 5.47 1.14
C LEU A 292 34.02 5.85 1.61
N ASP A 293 34.15 6.49 2.77
CA ASP A 293 35.45 6.85 3.36
C ASP A 293 36.15 5.65 4.02
N VAL A 294 35.36 4.74 4.60
CA VAL A 294 35.87 3.62 5.40
C VAL A 294 36.15 2.38 4.55
N VAL A 295 35.46 2.22 3.42
CA VAL A 295 35.62 1.04 2.56
C VAL A 295 37.04 0.92 1.99
N ARG A 296 37.53 -0.33 1.89
CA ARG A 296 38.77 -0.67 1.18
C ARG A 296 38.49 -1.74 0.15
N VAL A 297 39.05 -1.61 -1.05
CA VAL A 297 38.87 -2.55 -2.16
C VAL A 297 40.19 -3.29 -2.40
N VAL A 298 40.14 -4.61 -2.41
CA VAL A 298 41.26 -5.50 -2.72
C VAL A 298 40.91 -6.28 -3.97
N GLU A 299 41.82 -6.33 -4.93
CA GLU A 299 41.66 -7.13 -6.14
C GLU A 299 42.60 -8.33 -6.08
N LEU A 300 42.05 -9.53 -6.24
CA LEU A 300 42.80 -10.77 -6.32
C LEU A 300 42.67 -11.37 -7.72
N SER A 301 43.66 -12.16 -8.14
CA SER A 301 43.61 -12.95 -9.38
C SER A 301 42.39 -13.85 -9.40
N SER A 302 42.14 -14.55 -8.29
CA SER A 302 40.93 -15.34 -8.08
C SER A 302 40.61 -15.41 -6.59
N LEU A 303 39.32 -15.37 -6.22
CA LEU A 303 38.92 -15.59 -4.82
C LEU A 303 39.20 -17.02 -4.31
N LYS A 304 39.61 -17.93 -5.20
CA LYS A 304 40.18 -19.25 -4.81
C LYS A 304 41.53 -19.13 -4.11
N GLU A 305 42.22 -18.01 -4.28
CA GLU A 305 43.55 -17.73 -3.72
C GLU A 305 43.47 -16.93 -2.42
N ILE A 306 42.30 -16.88 -1.76
CA ILE A 306 42.20 -16.27 -0.43
C ILE A 306 43.17 -16.98 0.51
N GLU A 307 44.24 -16.28 0.86
CA GLU A 307 45.18 -16.67 1.91
C GLU A 307 44.43 -16.62 3.25
N LEU A 308 44.27 -17.79 3.87
CA LEU A 308 43.84 -17.91 5.27
C LEU A 308 45.06 -17.74 6.17
N PRO A 309 45.08 -16.75 7.08
CA PRO A 309 46.11 -16.64 8.11
C PRO A 309 46.29 -17.97 8.86
N SER A 310 47.53 -18.34 9.18
CA SER A 310 47.84 -19.61 9.86
C SER A 310 47.14 -19.76 11.21
N SER A 311 46.77 -18.65 11.86
CA SER A 311 45.96 -18.59 13.08
C SER A 311 44.52 -19.11 12.91
N LEU A 312 43.97 -19.06 11.69
CA LEU A 312 42.58 -19.40 11.38
C LEU A 312 42.41 -20.82 10.83
N GLN A 313 43.46 -21.49 10.38
CA GLN A 313 43.36 -22.83 9.82
C GLN A 313 42.69 -23.87 10.74
N PRO A 314 42.94 -23.89 12.06
CA PRO A 314 42.24 -24.82 12.96
C PRO A 314 40.73 -24.54 13.06
N ILE A 315 40.35 -23.25 13.12
CA ILE A 315 38.97 -22.79 13.25
C ILE A 315 38.19 -23.03 11.95
N PHE A 316 38.82 -22.77 10.80
CA PHE A 316 38.25 -23.05 9.49
C PHE A 316 38.00 -24.56 9.29
N ASN A 317 38.87 -25.41 9.83
CA ASN A 317 38.70 -26.86 9.77
C ASN A 317 37.57 -27.41 10.65
N ASP A 318 37.26 -26.76 11.78
CA ASP A 318 36.09 -27.10 12.60
C ASP A 318 34.77 -26.60 11.97
N ILE A 319 34.85 -25.56 11.13
CA ILE A 319 33.73 -24.94 10.40
C ILE A 319 33.54 -25.57 8.99
N ASN A 320 34.29 -26.62 8.62
CA ASN A 320 34.31 -27.30 7.29
C ASN A 320 32.98 -27.88 6.78
N GLN A 321 31.84 -27.51 7.36
CA GLN A 321 30.51 -27.76 6.82
C GLN A 321 29.77 -26.48 6.37
N LEU A 322 30.37 -25.28 6.47
CA LEU A 322 29.80 -24.07 5.87
C LEU A 322 30.02 -24.09 4.35
N PRO A 323 28.96 -24.14 3.53
CA PRO A 323 29.08 -24.11 2.09
C PRO A 323 28.94 -22.67 1.64
N ILE A 324 30.02 -21.90 1.80
CA ILE A 324 30.19 -20.68 1.00
C ILE A 324 30.86 -21.15 -0.29
N PRO A 325 30.15 -21.20 -1.43
CA PRO A 325 30.77 -21.57 -2.70
C PRO A 325 31.64 -20.40 -3.17
N LEU A 326 32.81 -20.23 -2.54
CA LEU A 326 33.84 -19.23 -2.90
C LEU A 326 34.31 -19.38 -4.36
N TYR A 327 33.95 -20.49 -5.01
CA TYR A 327 34.37 -20.86 -6.36
C TYR A 327 33.72 -20.04 -7.49
N ASP A 328 32.60 -19.34 -7.24
CA ASP A 328 31.87 -18.61 -8.30
C ASP A 328 31.36 -17.20 -7.91
N ILE A 329 31.87 -16.64 -6.81
CA ILE A 329 31.52 -15.28 -6.38
C ILE A 329 32.45 -14.25 -7.04
N LYS A 330 31.91 -13.06 -7.36
CA LYS A 330 32.66 -11.95 -7.99
C LYS A 330 33.24 -10.98 -6.97
N GLY A 331 32.59 -10.88 -5.82
CA GLY A 331 32.96 -10.02 -4.69
C GLY A 331 32.73 -10.76 -3.38
N LEU A 332 33.46 -10.34 -2.35
CA LEU A 332 33.31 -10.78 -0.98
C LEU A 332 33.45 -9.59 -0.04
N THR A 333 32.43 -9.33 0.78
CA THR A 333 32.47 -8.28 1.80
C THR A 333 32.98 -8.81 3.14
N LEU A 334 34.12 -8.28 3.57
CA LEU A 334 34.74 -8.49 4.87
C LEU A 334 34.54 -7.26 5.77
N ILE A 335 33.33 -7.11 6.32
CA ILE A 335 32.89 -6.01 7.22
C ILE A 335 32.92 -4.62 6.57
N ASP A 336 34.11 -4.12 6.26
CA ASP A 336 34.36 -2.82 5.63
C ASP A 336 35.41 -2.90 4.50
N THR A 337 35.75 -4.11 4.09
CA THR A 337 36.76 -4.40 3.07
C THR A 337 36.13 -5.32 2.02
N ILE A 338 36.18 -4.92 0.75
CA ILE A 338 35.63 -5.66 -0.37
C ILE A 338 36.78 -6.35 -1.08
N VAL A 339 36.69 -7.66 -1.28
CA VAL A 339 37.65 -8.44 -2.06
C VAL A 339 37.00 -8.83 -3.39
N ILE A 340 37.61 -8.48 -4.51
CA ILE A 340 37.08 -8.66 -5.86
C ILE A 340 37.92 -9.68 -6.63
N SER A 341 37.24 -10.57 -7.35
CA SER A 341 37.87 -11.56 -8.24
C SER A 341 38.09 -10.94 -9.63
N SER A 342 39.32 -10.57 -9.96
CA SER A 342 39.65 -9.92 -11.24
C SER A 342 39.43 -10.85 -12.45
N ASP A 343 39.59 -12.18 -12.29
CA ASP A 343 39.26 -13.19 -13.32
C ASP A 343 37.77 -13.28 -13.67
N LYS A 344 36.88 -12.73 -12.84
CA LYS A 344 35.42 -12.77 -13.03
C LYS A 344 34.81 -11.41 -13.38
N VAL A 345 35.62 -10.34 -13.40
CA VAL A 345 35.20 -8.96 -13.68
C VAL A 345 35.96 -8.47 -14.91
N GLU A 346 35.32 -8.53 -16.07
CA GLU A 346 35.96 -8.23 -17.36
C GLU A 346 35.81 -6.75 -17.77
N THR A 347 34.81 -6.05 -17.21
CA THR A 347 34.46 -4.69 -17.63
C THR A 347 34.28 -3.74 -16.45
N THR A 348 34.54 -2.45 -16.66
CA THR A 348 34.30 -1.38 -15.67
C THR A 348 32.85 -1.34 -15.18
N LYS A 349 31.88 -1.63 -16.07
CA LYS A 349 30.46 -1.70 -15.69
C LYS A 349 30.21 -2.84 -14.71
N GLN A 350 30.78 -4.02 -14.96
CA GLN A 350 30.69 -5.15 -14.02
C GLN A 350 31.36 -4.83 -12.69
N LEU A 351 32.51 -4.15 -12.70
CA LEU A 351 33.18 -3.70 -11.48
C LEU A 351 32.27 -2.79 -10.64
N HIS A 352 31.65 -1.78 -11.26
CA HIS A 352 30.74 -0.88 -10.55
C HIS A 352 29.52 -1.62 -9.99
N THR A 353 28.98 -2.59 -10.72
CA THR A 353 27.86 -3.43 -10.24
C THR A 353 28.26 -4.28 -9.04
N VAL A 354 29.44 -4.89 -9.06
CA VAL A 354 29.96 -5.68 -7.92
C VAL A 354 30.21 -4.76 -6.72
N LEU A 355 30.90 -3.63 -6.92
CA LEU A 355 31.13 -2.65 -5.86
C LEU A 355 29.84 -2.17 -5.21
N PHE A 356 28.81 -1.90 -6.01
CA PHE A 356 27.49 -1.51 -5.51
C PHE A 356 26.91 -2.62 -4.61
N GLN A 357 26.82 -3.86 -5.11
CA GLN A 357 26.27 -4.97 -4.34
C GLN A 357 27.01 -5.18 -3.01
N GLU A 358 28.34 -5.22 -3.05
CA GLU A 358 29.18 -5.43 -1.85
C GLU A 358 29.07 -4.27 -0.84
N LEU A 359 28.89 -3.03 -1.31
CA LEU A 359 28.63 -1.89 -0.42
C LEU A 359 27.28 -2.00 0.30
N VAL A 360 26.28 -2.68 -0.27
CA VAL A 360 25.03 -2.98 0.46
C VAL A 360 25.34 -3.81 1.71
N HIS A 361 26.22 -4.82 1.59
CA HIS A 361 26.62 -5.66 2.72
C HIS A 361 27.37 -4.87 3.79
N ILE A 362 28.23 -3.91 3.40
CA ILE A 362 28.87 -2.99 4.37
C ILE A 362 27.82 -2.16 5.12
N CYS A 363 26.82 -1.62 4.42
CA CYS A 363 25.70 -0.91 5.05
C CYS A 363 24.90 -1.81 6.01
N GLN A 364 24.65 -3.06 5.62
CA GLN A 364 23.98 -4.05 6.46
C GLN A 364 24.81 -4.37 7.72
N PHE A 365 26.12 -4.61 7.59
CA PHE A 365 27.03 -4.79 8.71
C PHE A 365 27.01 -3.60 9.67
N LYS A 366 27.06 -2.38 9.15
CA LYS A 366 27.05 -1.16 9.97
C LYS A 366 25.73 -0.99 10.73
N ARG A 367 24.59 -1.28 10.09
CA ARG A 367 23.26 -1.06 10.71
C ARG A 367 22.82 -2.16 11.66
N LEU A 368 23.12 -3.41 11.33
CA LEU A 368 22.72 -4.57 12.13
C LEU A 368 23.74 -4.90 13.22
N GLY A 369 25.01 -4.59 12.98
CA GLY A 369 26.14 -5.14 13.72
C GLY A 369 26.53 -6.55 13.24
N LYS A 370 27.78 -6.94 13.51
CA LYS A 370 28.37 -8.20 13.03
C LYS A 370 27.56 -9.43 13.44
N SER A 371 27.11 -9.47 14.70
CA SER A 371 26.40 -10.62 15.23
C SER A 371 25.04 -10.82 14.58
N ALA A 372 24.23 -9.77 14.45
CA ALA A 372 22.91 -9.88 13.85
C ALA A 372 22.99 -10.17 12.34
N PHE A 373 23.94 -9.56 11.63
CA PHE A 373 24.18 -9.87 10.22
C PHE A 373 24.50 -11.37 10.02
N ILE A 374 25.44 -11.90 10.81
CA ILE A 374 25.86 -13.30 10.66
C ILE A 374 24.75 -14.26 11.10
N SER A 375 24.05 -13.97 12.20
CA SER A 375 22.93 -14.79 12.64
C SER A 375 21.82 -14.86 11.59
N GLU A 376 21.45 -13.74 10.97
CA GLU A 376 20.43 -13.71 9.92
C GLU A 376 20.87 -14.43 8.64
N TYR A 377 22.14 -14.24 8.23
CA TYR A 377 22.71 -14.93 7.09
C TYR A 377 22.67 -16.45 7.29
N MET A 378 23.11 -16.91 8.47
CA MET A 378 23.16 -18.33 8.82
C MET A 378 21.77 -18.94 9.03
N ALA A 379 20.84 -18.20 9.64
CA ALA A 379 19.45 -18.64 9.81
C ALA A 379 18.76 -18.81 8.46
N SER A 380 18.83 -17.79 7.60
CA SER A 380 18.25 -17.84 6.25
C SER A 380 18.83 -18.97 5.41
N TRP A 381 20.13 -19.23 5.55
CA TRP A 381 20.79 -20.34 4.86
C TRP A 381 20.32 -21.71 5.37
N THR A 382 20.12 -21.86 6.69
CA THR A 382 19.66 -23.11 7.31
C THR A 382 18.21 -23.43 6.93
N GLU A 383 17.35 -22.41 6.85
CA GLU A 383 15.93 -22.56 6.52
C GLU A 383 15.68 -22.66 5.01
N GLY A 384 16.43 -21.90 4.21
CA GLY A 384 16.21 -21.70 2.78
C GLY A 384 17.21 -22.40 1.84
N GLY A 385 18.28 -23.00 2.37
CA GLY A 385 19.35 -23.61 1.58
C GLY A 385 20.33 -22.61 0.95
N SER A 386 21.23 -23.09 0.09
CA SER A 386 22.40 -22.32 -0.41
C SER A 386 22.14 -21.37 -1.58
N LYS A 387 20.88 -21.11 -1.94
CA LYS A 387 20.58 -20.18 -3.03
C LYS A 387 20.40 -18.76 -2.49
N ASN A 388 21.06 -17.79 -3.11
CA ASN A 388 21.02 -16.38 -2.71
C ASN A 388 19.60 -15.79 -2.62
N GLU A 389 18.67 -16.24 -3.46
CA GLU A 389 17.25 -15.83 -3.43
C GLU A 389 16.54 -16.13 -2.11
N ASN A 390 17.05 -17.12 -1.35
CA ASN A 390 16.49 -17.55 -0.07
C ASN A 390 17.24 -16.94 1.14
N ILE A 391 18.33 -16.19 0.91
CA ILE A 391 19.09 -15.52 1.96
C ILE A 391 18.64 -14.06 2.02
N SER A 392 17.98 -13.67 3.12
CA SER A 392 17.35 -12.33 3.25
C SER A 392 18.32 -11.18 2.96
N ILE A 393 19.54 -11.27 3.51
CA ILE A 393 20.63 -10.29 3.32
C ILE A 393 21.08 -10.18 1.85
N GLU A 394 21.21 -11.31 1.16
CA GLU A 394 21.59 -11.37 -0.27
C GLU A 394 20.47 -10.86 -1.17
N ARG A 395 19.23 -11.22 -0.87
CA ARG A 395 18.04 -10.77 -1.59
C ARG A 395 17.91 -9.24 -1.57
N ILE A 396 18.16 -8.61 -0.42
CA ILE A 396 18.16 -7.14 -0.30
C ILE A 396 19.25 -6.54 -1.20
N ALA A 397 20.46 -7.10 -1.17
CA ALA A 397 21.56 -6.62 -2.00
C ALA A 397 21.27 -6.78 -3.50
N GLU A 398 20.67 -7.89 -3.90
CA GLU A 398 20.27 -8.18 -5.28
C GLU A 398 19.23 -7.18 -5.80
N VAL A 399 18.16 -6.93 -5.03
CA VAL A 399 17.09 -5.98 -5.40
C VAL A 399 17.63 -4.57 -5.57
N LEU A 400 18.48 -4.11 -4.65
CA LEU A 400 19.06 -2.77 -4.73
C LEU A 400 20.07 -2.66 -5.88
N LYS A 401 20.85 -3.71 -6.13
CA LYS A 401 21.78 -3.79 -7.27
C LYS A 401 21.02 -3.74 -8.60
N ASP A 402 19.93 -4.49 -8.74
CA ASP A 402 19.11 -4.49 -9.94
C ASP A 402 18.52 -3.10 -10.21
N ARG A 403 18.08 -2.41 -9.14
CA ARG A 403 17.64 -1.01 -9.24
C ARG A 403 18.74 -0.09 -9.73
N PHE A 404 19.96 -0.24 -9.20
CA PHE A 404 21.13 0.53 -9.64
C PHE A 404 21.46 0.30 -11.12
N VAL A 405 21.41 -0.95 -11.59
CA VAL A 405 21.73 -1.31 -12.98
C VAL A 405 20.63 -0.87 -13.96
N CYS A 406 19.37 -1.03 -13.58
CA CYS A 406 18.22 -0.77 -14.45
C CYS A 406 17.80 0.70 -14.49
N HIS A 407 18.04 1.46 -13.42
CA HIS A 407 17.62 2.86 -13.29
C HIS A 407 18.73 3.78 -12.75
N PRO A 408 19.89 3.88 -13.43
CA PRO A 408 20.98 4.74 -13.00
C PRO A 408 20.60 6.23 -12.95
N GLU A 409 19.58 6.66 -13.69
CA GLU A 409 19.07 8.02 -13.72
C GLU A 409 18.24 8.44 -12.49
N THR A 410 17.87 7.49 -11.62
CA THR A 410 17.11 7.78 -10.38
C THR A 410 17.87 7.30 -9.14
N PRO A 411 18.74 8.14 -8.56
CA PRO A 411 19.43 7.82 -7.31
C PRO A 411 18.50 7.56 -6.13
N PHE A 412 18.95 6.75 -5.18
CA PHE A 412 18.26 6.43 -3.93
C PHE A 412 19.27 6.13 -2.83
N LYS A 413 18.95 6.39 -1.56
CA LYS A 413 19.86 6.06 -0.45
C LYS A 413 19.67 4.63 0.01
N VAL A 414 20.70 3.78 -0.13
CA VAL A 414 20.66 2.35 0.25
C VAL A 414 20.23 2.16 1.70
N ALA A 415 20.68 3.05 2.58
CA ALA A 415 20.42 2.92 3.99
C ALA A 415 18.92 3.04 4.33
N SER A 416 18.09 3.74 3.57
CA SER A 416 16.64 3.79 3.85
C SER A 416 15.95 2.43 3.67
N TYR A 417 16.56 1.51 2.92
CA TYR A 417 16.02 0.17 2.64
C TYR A 417 16.54 -0.90 3.61
N ILE A 418 17.47 -0.54 4.50
CA ILE A 418 18.01 -1.42 5.54
C ILE A 418 17.41 -0.93 6.87
N SER A 419 16.16 -1.30 7.12
CA SER A 419 15.45 -1.00 8.37
C SER A 419 15.70 -2.08 9.42
N VAL A 420 16.06 -1.67 10.64
CA VAL A 420 16.02 -2.53 11.83
C VAL A 420 14.77 -2.14 12.63
N PRO A 421 13.71 -2.96 12.67
CA PRO A 421 12.67 -2.76 13.66
C PRO A 421 13.23 -3.16 15.02
N LYS A 422 13.27 -2.24 15.99
CA LYS A 422 13.33 -2.64 17.40
C LYS A 422 11.94 -3.07 17.82
N ILE A 423 11.64 -4.36 17.67
CA ILE A 423 10.44 -4.98 18.23
C ILE A 423 10.88 -5.73 19.48
N THR A 424 10.48 -5.24 20.65
CA THR A 424 10.65 -5.96 21.92
C THR A 424 9.29 -6.46 22.39
N ALA A 425 9.20 -7.74 22.78
CA ALA A 425 7.97 -8.36 23.32
C ALA A 425 7.54 -7.75 24.68
N THR A 426 8.49 -7.12 25.35
CA THR A 426 8.28 -6.29 26.53
C THR A 426 8.50 -4.82 26.15
N PRO A 427 7.68 -3.88 26.63
CA PRO A 427 8.02 -2.46 26.53
C PRO A 427 9.40 -2.25 27.17
N PRO A 428 10.29 -1.42 26.61
CA PRO A 428 11.49 -1.01 27.30
C PRO A 428 11.05 -0.10 28.44
N VAL A 429 10.67 -0.70 29.58
CA VAL A 429 10.56 0.04 30.84
C VAL A 429 11.98 0.30 31.30
N GLN A 430 12.57 1.37 30.78
CA GLN A 430 13.37 2.18 31.67
C GLN A 430 12.33 3.03 32.39
N ASP A 431 12.29 2.96 33.72
CA ASP A 431 11.62 3.98 34.52
C ASP A 431 12.37 5.30 34.26
N SER A 432 12.10 5.93 33.10
CA SER A 432 12.14 7.38 33.04
C SER A 432 11.17 7.78 34.13
N LYS A 433 11.69 8.23 35.27
CA LYS A 433 10.89 8.87 36.30
C LYS A 433 10.11 9.96 35.60
N LEU A 434 8.87 9.63 35.21
CA LEU A 434 7.89 10.60 34.81
C LEU A 434 7.63 11.32 36.12
N THR A 435 8.36 12.40 36.33
CA THR A 435 8.22 13.26 37.50
C THR A 435 6.86 13.91 37.34
N ILE A 436 5.84 13.26 37.91
CA ILE A 436 4.55 13.87 38.16
C ILE A 436 4.84 14.88 39.27
N ASP A 437 4.95 16.15 38.89
CA ASP A 437 5.39 17.26 39.76
C ASP A 437 4.33 17.65 40.81
N SER A 438 3.23 16.90 40.89
CA SER A 438 2.10 17.13 41.79
C SER A 438 1.53 15.83 42.34
N SER A 439 1.05 15.86 43.58
CA SER A 439 0.27 14.75 44.15
C SER A 439 -1.03 14.58 43.37
N TYR A 440 -1.32 13.35 42.93
CA TYR A 440 -2.61 13.02 42.31
C TYR A 440 -3.78 13.44 43.22
N ALA A 441 -4.73 14.18 42.67
CA ALA A 441 -6.01 14.49 43.28
C ALA A 441 -7.12 14.09 42.31
N ASP A 442 -8.20 13.49 42.83
CA ASP A 442 -9.38 13.20 42.03
C ASP A 442 -9.99 14.51 41.51
N ARG A 443 -10.26 14.60 40.20
CA ARG A 443 -10.98 15.73 39.63
C ARG A 443 -12.47 15.48 39.72
N VAL A 444 -13.22 16.49 40.16
CA VAL A 444 -14.67 16.38 40.32
C VAL A 444 -15.33 16.63 38.96
N ILE A 445 -16.01 15.62 38.43
CA ILE A 445 -16.88 15.74 37.26
C ILE A 445 -18.28 16.10 37.76
N SER A 446 -18.84 17.18 37.24
CA SER A 446 -20.16 17.68 37.64
C SER A 446 -21.03 17.98 36.44
N PHE A 447 -22.30 17.59 36.51
CA PHE A 447 -23.30 18.03 35.54
C PHE A 447 -23.81 19.42 35.91
N VAL A 448 -23.60 20.38 35.01
CA VAL A 448 -23.94 21.80 35.23
C VAL A 448 -25.37 22.09 34.80
N GLY A 449 -25.84 21.48 33.71
CA GLY A 449 -27.19 21.67 33.19
C GLY A 449 -27.29 21.48 31.68
N TYR A 450 -28.32 22.07 31.09
CA TYR A 450 -28.57 22.03 29.65
C TYR A 450 -28.54 23.44 29.06
N ALA A 451 -27.99 23.58 27.86
CA ALA A 451 -28.15 24.78 27.03
C ALA A 451 -28.87 24.44 25.74
N GLN A 452 -29.91 25.21 25.43
CA GLN A 452 -30.58 25.14 24.14
C GLN A 452 -29.96 26.16 23.18
N MET A 453 -29.44 25.67 22.04
CA MET A 453 -28.81 26.49 21.02
C MET A 453 -29.46 26.19 19.66
N LYS A 454 -30.35 27.07 19.20
CA LYS A 454 -31.19 26.85 18.00
C LYS A 454 -31.93 25.50 18.08
N ASN A 455 -31.57 24.54 17.22
CA ASN A 455 -32.14 23.18 17.16
C ASN A 455 -31.32 22.13 17.92
N ARG A 456 -30.35 22.53 18.75
CA ARG A 456 -29.52 21.61 19.55
C ARG A 456 -29.80 21.77 21.04
N ILE A 457 -29.79 20.67 21.77
CA ILE A 457 -29.70 20.68 23.24
C ILE A 457 -28.33 20.13 23.62
N MET A 458 -27.57 20.94 24.33
CA MET A 458 -26.22 20.61 24.79
C MET A 458 -26.25 20.28 26.28
N LYS A 459 -25.75 19.11 26.66
CA LYS A 459 -25.44 18.79 28.06
C LYS A 459 -24.15 19.49 28.47
N ILE A 460 -24.12 20.10 29.64
CA ILE A 460 -22.95 20.85 30.11
C ILE A 460 -22.32 20.11 31.27
N TYR A 461 -21.06 19.74 31.10
CA TYR A 461 -20.23 19.12 32.13
C TYR A 461 -19.11 20.06 32.56
N GLY A 462 -18.76 19.99 33.83
CA GLY A 462 -17.64 20.70 34.41
C GLY A 462 -16.65 19.75 35.09
N ILE A 463 -15.37 19.89 34.77
CA ILE A 463 -14.24 19.26 35.47
C ILE A 463 -13.49 20.38 36.21
N SER A 464 -13.36 20.28 37.54
CA SER A 464 -12.59 21.24 38.35
C SER A 464 -11.45 20.58 39.12
N GLU A 465 -10.33 21.30 39.23
CA GLU A 465 -9.15 20.91 40.01
C GLU A 465 -9.30 21.21 41.51
N MET A 466 -10.04 22.26 41.87
CA MET A 466 -9.95 22.92 43.19
C MET A 466 -11.31 23.15 43.87
N GLN A 467 -12.43 23.01 43.14
CA GLN A 467 -13.78 23.32 43.64
C GLN A 467 -14.79 22.20 43.35
N GLU A 468 -15.88 22.13 44.12
CA GLU A 468 -16.99 21.19 43.86
C GLU A 468 -17.74 21.49 42.54
N ARG A 469 -17.59 22.71 41.99
CA ARG A 469 -18.28 23.18 40.77
C ARG A 469 -17.45 24.22 40.03
N ILE A 470 -17.67 24.32 38.72
CA ILE A 470 -17.08 25.37 37.87
C ILE A 470 -17.78 26.72 38.08
N GLU A 471 -16.99 27.80 38.07
CA GLU A 471 -17.45 29.18 38.21
C GLU A 471 -18.52 29.55 37.16
N PRO A 472 -19.70 30.09 37.54
CA PRO A 472 -20.76 30.43 36.59
C PRO A 472 -20.35 31.41 35.49
N MET A 473 -19.35 32.26 35.77
CA MET A 473 -18.84 33.22 34.79
C MET A 473 -18.18 32.52 33.59
N ILE A 474 -17.37 31.48 33.81
CA ILE A 474 -16.72 30.76 32.71
C ILE A 474 -17.72 29.93 31.90
N VAL A 475 -18.77 29.41 32.54
CA VAL A 475 -19.89 28.75 31.85
C VAL A 475 -20.57 29.71 30.88
N ASN A 476 -20.90 30.92 31.33
CA ASN A 476 -21.53 31.92 30.47
C ASN A 476 -20.63 32.35 29.31
N ASP A 477 -19.32 32.48 29.53
CA ASP A 477 -18.36 32.81 28.47
C ASP A 477 -18.25 31.67 27.43
N ALA A 478 -18.17 30.41 27.89
CA ALA A 478 -18.12 29.23 27.03
C ALA A 478 -19.37 29.12 26.14
N LEU A 479 -20.55 29.37 26.71
CA LEU A 479 -21.81 29.33 25.96
C LEU A 479 -21.86 30.36 24.83
N ARG A 480 -21.21 31.53 24.95
CA ARG A 480 -21.13 32.52 23.87
C ARG A 480 -20.37 31.98 22.66
N VAL A 481 -19.23 31.32 22.88
CA VAL A 481 -18.42 30.72 21.82
C VAL A 481 -19.17 29.57 21.15
N CYS A 482 -19.84 28.73 21.93
CA CYS A 482 -20.62 27.62 21.41
C CYS A 482 -21.75 28.08 20.50
N VAL A 483 -22.44 29.18 20.84
CA VAL A 483 -23.51 29.76 20.01
C VAL A 483 -22.98 30.24 18.66
N GLU A 484 -21.79 30.85 18.64
CA GLU A 484 -21.14 31.30 17.40
C GLU A 484 -20.70 30.10 16.54
N LEU A 485 -19.97 29.15 17.13
CA LEU A 485 -19.46 27.94 16.45
C LEU A 485 -20.59 27.09 15.87
N LEU A 486 -21.51 26.63 16.73
CA LEU A 486 -22.64 25.79 16.31
C LEU A 486 -23.63 26.57 15.42
N GLY A 487 -23.57 27.90 15.47
CA GLY A 487 -24.28 28.79 14.57
C GLY A 487 -23.90 28.61 13.10
N GLN A 488 -22.67 28.16 12.82
CA GLN A 488 -22.14 27.89 11.47
C GLN A 488 -22.55 26.49 10.95
N TYR A 489 -22.85 25.55 11.85
CA TYR A 489 -23.15 24.14 11.55
C TYR A 489 -24.65 23.82 11.62
N THR A 490 -25.49 24.65 10.97
CA THR A 490 -26.94 24.41 10.93
C THR A 490 -27.30 23.37 9.87
N SER A 491 -27.80 22.21 10.29
CA SER A 491 -28.50 21.26 9.42
C SER A 491 -30.00 21.60 9.36
N ASN A 492 -30.67 21.32 8.24
CA ASN A 492 -32.13 21.41 8.10
C ASN A 492 -32.87 20.22 8.76
N ALA A 493 -32.17 19.39 9.54
CA ALA A 493 -32.64 18.07 9.96
C ALA A 493 -32.74 17.99 11.49
N GLY A 494 -33.97 18.02 12.01
CA GLY A 494 -34.29 17.58 13.37
C GLY A 494 -33.51 18.27 14.51
N MET A 495 -33.65 17.69 15.72
CA MET A 495 -32.91 18.12 16.90
C MET A 495 -31.66 17.25 17.04
N GLU A 496 -30.49 17.87 17.03
CA GLU A 496 -29.20 17.19 17.11
C GLU A 496 -28.55 17.49 18.47
N PRO A 497 -28.61 16.56 19.45
CA PRO A 497 -28.08 16.82 20.77
C PRO A 497 -26.55 16.66 20.78
N GLY A 498 -25.92 17.26 21.78
CA GLY A 498 -24.47 17.19 21.98
C GLY A 498 -24.12 17.47 23.44
N PHE A 499 -22.84 17.65 23.71
CA PHE A 499 -22.36 17.98 25.04
C PHE A 499 -21.16 18.94 24.99
N LEU A 500 -20.96 19.64 26.10
CA LEU A 500 -19.87 20.55 26.33
C LEU A 500 -19.11 20.08 27.57
N ILE A 501 -17.78 20.10 27.50
CA ILE A 501 -16.94 19.90 28.68
C ILE A 501 -16.18 21.19 28.91
N ILE A 502 -16.41 21.80 30.07
CA ILE A 502 -15.59 22.90 30.56
C ILE A 502 -14.63 22.27 31.57
N HIS A 503 -13.33 22.40 31.32
CA HIS A 503 -12.31 21.79 32.16
C HIS A 503 -11.37 22.88 32.68
N GLU A 504 -11.38 23.05 34.00
CA GLU A 504 -10.40 23.85 34.74
C GLU A 504 -9.18 22.97 35.06
N ALA A 505 -8.08 23.28 34.39
CA ALA A 505 -6.77 22.64 34.54
C ALA A 505 -5.76 23.63 35.16
N ALA A 506 -4.61 23.10 35.57
CA ALA A 506 -3.57 23.88 36.25
C ALA A 506 -3.00 25.03 35.38
N ASP A 507 -3.06 24.86 34.06
CA ASP A 507 -2.54 25.78 33.06
C ASP A 507 -3.64 26.62 32.38
N GLY A 508 -4.91 26.48 32.76
CA GLY A 508 -6.00 27.30 32.25
C GLY A 508 -7.34 26.57 32.13
N TYR A 509 -8.18 27.06 31.23
CA TYR A 509 -9.52 26.54 30.98
C TYR A 509 -9.61 25.99 29.56
N TYR A 510 -10.09 24.77 29.46
CA TYR A 510 -10.39 24.10 28.19
C TYR A 510 -11.91 24.00 28.02
N LEU A 511 -12.36 24.21 26.79
CA LEU A 511 -13.74 24.05 26.38
C LEU A 511 -13.77 23.09 25.20
N LEU A 512 -14.37 21.92 25.42
CA LEU A 512 -14.61 20.93 24.38
C LEU A 512 -16.08 21.07 23.96
N VAL A 513 -16.30 21.19 22.65
CA VAL A 513 -17.62 21.27 22.04
C VAL A 513 -17.83 20.04 21.18
N ASP A 514 -18.72 19.16 21.63
CA ASP A 514 -18.93 17.85 21.05
C ASP A 514 -20.37 17.69 20.54
N TRP A 515 -20.55 17.30 19.28
CA TRP A 515 -21.90 17.06 18.74
C TRP A 515 -21.96 15.88 17.77
N TRP A 516 -23.05 15.12 17.87
CA TRP A 516 -23.28 13.96 17.03
C TRP A 516 -23.71 14.36 15.63
N THR A 517 -23.18 13.70 14.60
CA THR A 517 -23.55 13.88 13.19
C THR A 517 -23.59 12.54 12.47
N GLY A 518 -24.52 12.38 11.53
CA GLY A 518 -24.65 11.14 10.73
C GLY A 518 -25.04 9.89 11.53
N GLY A 519 -25.38 10.04 12.82
CA GLY A 519 -25.74 8.95 13.73
C GLY A 519 -24.55 8.20 14.34
N ASN A 520 -23.36 8.26 13.74
CA ASN A 520 -22.19 7.48 14.16
C ASN A 520 -20.88 8.27 14.27
N MET A 521 -20.89 9.57 13.94
CA MET A 521 -19.70 10.43 14.03
C MET A 521 -19.89 11.45 15.15
N LEU A 522 -18.80 11.74 15.87
CA LEU A 522 -18.72 12.83 16.84
C LEU A 522 -17.82 13.92 16.24
N HIS A 523 -18.36 15.12 16.05
CA HIS A 523 -17.53 16.29 15.84
C HIS A 523 -17.02 16.80 17.17
N HIS A 524 -15.79 17.29 17.17
CA HIS A 524 -15.05 17.64 18.36
C HIS A 524 -14.19 18.87 18.05
N GLU A 525 -14.44 19.95 18.79
CA GLU A 525 -13.70 21.22 18.69
C GLU A 525 -13.22 21.63 20.07
N VAL A 526 -11.95 22.00 20.19
CA VAL A 526 -11.33 22.34 21.48
C VAL A 526 -10.89 23.79 21.48
N PHE A 527 -11.25 24.49 22.55
CA PHE A 527 -10.82 25.85 22.80
C PHE A 527 -10.06 25.93 24.12
N TYR A 528 -9.11 26.85 24.18
CA TYR A 528 -8.28 27.11 25.34
C TYR A 528 -8.27 28.59 25.72
N LYS A 529 -8.17 28.84 27.02
CA LYS A 529 -8.04 30.17 27.62
C LYS A 529 -7.14 30.09 28.86
N SER A 530 -6.12 30.95 28.95
CA SER A 530 -5.09 30.87 30.00
C SER A 530 -5.54 31.31 31.39
N ALA A 531 -6.48 32.25 31.49
CA ALA A 531 -7.02 32.73 32.76
C ALA A 531 -8.48 33.15 32.60
N ILE A 532 -9.27 33.08 33.69
CA ILE A 532 -10.69 33.45 33.67
C ILE A 532 -10.93 34.89 33.19
N THR A 533 -9.96 35.78 33.41
CA THR A 533 -9.97 37.20 33.00
C THR A 533 -9.72 37.45 31.52
N ASP A 534 -9.21 36.46 30.77
CA ASP A 534 -8.92 36.66 29.35
C ASP A 534 -10.21 36.87 28.55
N LEU A 535 -10.23 37.79 27.59
CA LEU A 535 -11.47 38.15 26.92
C LEU A 535 -11.94 37.12 25.88
N ASN A 536 -11.01 36.33 25.31
CA ASN A 536 -11.29 35.48 24.15
C ASN A 536 -10.80 34.05 24.36
N TRP A 537 -11.62 33.09 23.96
CA TRP A 537 -11.22 31.69 23.73
C TRP A 537 -10.42 31.58 22.43
N ARG A 538 -9.45 30.67 22.39
CA ARG A 538 -8.63 30.38 21.20
C ARG A 538 -8.82 28.93 20.79
N SER A 539 -8.95 28.66 19.49
CA SER A 539 -8.96 27.28 18.98
C SER A 539 -7.64 26.60 19.33
N LEU A 540 -7.71 25.37 19.83
CA LEU A 540 -6.56 24.51 20.04
C LEU A 540 -6.34 23.69 18.76
N ASP A 541 -5.81 24.34 17.72
CA ASP A 541 -5.56 23.74 16.38
C ASP A 541 -4.34 22.78 16.37
N ASP A 542 -4.20 21.92 17.39
CA ASP A 542 -3.18 20.87 17.42
C ASP A 542 -3.82 19.52 17.06
N PRO A 543 -3.56 18.96 15.85
CA PRO A 543 -4.15 17.69 15.43
C PRO A 543 -3.66 16.49 16.24
N ASN A 544 -2.68 16.67 17.14
CA ASN A 544 -2.10 15.61 17.94
C ASN A 544 -2.74 15.45 19.33
N ILE A 545 -3.63 16.37 19.74
CA ILE A 545 -4.28 16.36 21.06
C ILE A 545 -5.79 16.13 20.88
N ALA A 546 -6.31 15.04 21.44
CA ALA A 546 -7.72 14.68 21.35
C ALA A 546 -8.51 15.01 22.63
N ALA A 547 -8.06 14.51 23.78
CA ALA A 547 -8.70 14.79 25.08
C ALA A 547 -7.74 14.39 26.20
N CYS A 548 -7.88 15.00 27.39
CA CYS A 548 -7.18 14.57 28.58
C CYS A 548 -7.86 13.34 29.22
N VAL A 549 -7.16 12.69 30.16
CA VAL A 549 -7.66 11.46 30.81
C VAL A 549 -8.99 11.62 31.54
N TRP A 550 -9.31 12.83 32.04
CA TRP A 550 -10.56 13.11 32.75
C TRP A 550 -11.72 13.42 31.79
N GLU A 551 -11.45 14.08 30.65
CA GLU A 551 -12.44 14.33 29.60
C GLU A 551 -12.87 13.02 28.92
N LEU A 552 -11.96 12.06 28.78
CA LEU A 552 -12.24 10.74 28.20
C LEU A 552 -13.35 9.99 28.94
N GLU A 553 -13.52 10.22 30.24
CA GLU A 553 -14.58 9.60 31.03
C GLU A 553 -15.97 10.09 30.58
N ILE A 554 -16.13 11.40 30.39
CA ILE A 554 -17.36 12.01 29.91
C ILE A 554 -17.63 11.57 28.46
N ILE A 555 -16.62 11.64 27.58
CA ILE A 555 -16.75 11.23 26.17
C ILE A 555 -17.17 9.75 26.09
N TYR A 556 -16.60 8.89 26.92
CA TYR A 556 -16.96 7.48 27.00
C TYR A 556 -18.41 7.27 27.46
N ALA A 557 -18.84 7.97 28.52
CA ALA A 557 -20.20 7.91 29.03
C ALA A 557 -21.22 8.39 27.97
N GLU A 558 -20.93 9.50 27.29
CA GLU A 558 -21.77 10.06 26.22
C GLU A 558 -21.88 9.12 25.03
N ARG A 559 -20.76 8.53 24.58
CA ARG A 559 -20.74 7.51 23.53
C ARG A 559 -21.60 6.31 23.89
N ASN A 560 -21.54 5.85 25.14
CA ASN A 560 -22.34 4.71 25.60
C ASN A 560 -23.84 5.03 25.67
N ALA A 561 -24.18 6.22 26.16
CA ALA A 561 -25.56 6.72 26.18
C ALA A 561 -26.13 6.83 24.76
N TRP A 562 -25.34 7.38 23.83
CA TRP A 562 -25.71 7.51 22.42
C TRP A 562 -25.98 6.14 21.77
N ILE A 563 -25.10 5.17 22.00
CA ILE A 563 -25.33 3.81 21.48
C ILE A 563 -26.59 3.19 22.06
N LYS A 564 -26.78 3.31 23.37
CA LYS A 564 -27.89 2.68 24.09
C LYS A 564 -29.25 3.25 23.67
N HIS A 565 -29.37 4.58 23.59
CA HIS A 565 -30.65 5.25 23.41
C HIS A 565 -30.93 5.68 21.96
N VAL A 566 -29.89 5.82 21.11
CA VAL A 566 -30.05 6.29 19.73
C VAL A 566 -29.74 5.16 18.74
N LEU A 567 -28.52 4.63 18.73
CA LEU A 567 -28.13 3.63 17.71
C LEU A 567 -28.84 2.29 17.85
N LYS A 568 -29.00 1.78 19.09
CA LYS A 568 -29.77 0.54 19.32
C LYS A 568 -31.28 0.72 19.14
N CYS A 569 -31.77 1.96 19.16
CA CYS A 569 -33.18 2.32 18.97
C CYS A 569 -33.41 2.98 17.61
N ALA A 570 -32.63 2.66 16.57
CA ALA A 570 -32.60 3.40 15.30
C ALA A 570 -33.96 3.61 14.60
N LEU A 571 -34.95 2.73 14.80
CA LEU A 571 -36.31 2.89 14.26
C LEU A 571 -37.13 3.98 14.97
N GLN A 572 -36.88 4.21 16.25
CA GLN A 572 -37.47 5.26 17.09
C GLN A 572 -36.43 5.74 18.12
N PRO A 573 -35.49 6.62 17.72
CA PRO A 573 -34.43 7.08 18.62
C PRO A 573 -34.96 7.76 19.88
N ASP A 574 -34.49 7.33 21.05
CA ASP A 574 -34.87 7.85 22.36
C ASP A 574 -33.94 9.01 22.77
N ILE A 575 -34.12 10.16 22.10
CA ILE A 575 -33.33 11.37 22.41
C ILE A 575 -33.54 11.82 23.87
N HIS A 576 -34.74 11.61 24.42
CA HIS A 576 -35.04 11.96 25.80
C HIS A 576 -34.26 11.08 26.79
N GLY A 577 -34.16 9.78 26.55
CA GLY A 577 -33.33 8.87 27.37
C GLY A 577 -31.84 9.15 27.24
N TYR A 578 -31.37 9.56 26.07
CA TYR A 578 -30.00 10.06 25.90
C TYR A 578 -29.72 11.31 26.74
N LEU A 579 -30.62 12.31 26.69
CA LEU A 579 -30.45 13.56 27.45
C LEU A 579 -30.49 13.33 28.97
N ASN A 580 -31.28 12.36 29.45
CA ASN A 580 -31.33 12.01 30.88
C ASN A 580 -30.18 11.10 31.35
N SER A 581 -29.37 10.57 30.43
CA SER A 581 -28.18 9.78 30.78
C SER A 581 -27.00 10.73 30.98
N ILE A 582 -26.63 10.96 32.24
CA ILE A 582 -25.62 11.95 32.64
C ILE A 582 -24.35 11.23 33.09
N ALA A 583 -23.18 11.67 32.61
CA ALA A 583 -21.88 11.25 33.12
C ALA A 583 -21.65 11.80 34.54
N GLY A 584 -21.19 10.96 35.45
CA GLY A 584 -20.92 11.33 36.84
C GLY A 584 -20.30 10.19 37.63
#